data_AF-A0A519TUF9-F1
#
_entry.id   AF-A0A519TUF9-F1
#
_cell.length_a   1.000
_cell.length_b   1.000
_cell.length_c   1.000
_cell.angle_alpha   90.00
_cell.angle_beta   90.00
_cell.angle_gamma   90.00
#
_symmetry.space_group_name_H-M   'P 1'
#
loop_
_entity.id
_entity.type
_entity.pdbx_description
1 polymer ?
#
loop_
_entity_poly.entity_id
_entity_poly.type
_entity_poly.pdbx_seq_one_letter_code
_entity_poly.pdbx_strand_id
1 'polypeptide(L)'
;MCKTNQEIESFLTNKSESLSLKAMALASLEKIFSNNTMEQLDLNGLDRTRIRQIFERFEYHLGNSISIIKTRFALYHEIDNGTSIKSNPIGYYELETNFDGEFSDEYFVIY
;
A
#
# COMPACT_ATOMS: atom_id res chain seq x y z
N MET A 1 34.07 0.37 3.09
CA MET A 1 33.43 0.91 1.87
C MET A 1 32.09 1.48 2.27
N CYS A 2 31.77 2.73 1.90
CA CYS A 2 30.38 3.21 1.98
C CYS A 2 29.58 2.57 0.86
N LYS A 3 28.38 2.05 1.17
CA LYS A 3 27.44 1.58 0.15
C LYS A 3 26.92 2.76 -0.66
N THR A 4 26.73 2.56 -1.95
CA THR A 4 26.02 3.50 -2.83
C THR A 4 24.53 3.48 -2.53
N ASN A 5 23.82 4.56 -2.88
CA ASN A 5 22.36 4.63 -2.69
C ASN A 5 21.61 3.47 -3.37
N GLN A 6 22.07 3.02 -4.53
CA GLN A 6 21.48 1.88 -5.26
C GLN A 6 21.67 0.54 -4.54
N GLU A 7 22.84 0.33 -3.92
CA GLU A 7 23.08 -0.87 -3.12
C GLU A 7 22.25 -0.87 -1.83
N ILE A 8 22.03 0.31 -1.24
CA ILE A 8 21.16 0.46 -0.08
C ILE A 8 19.72 0.14 -0.49
N GLU A 9 19.20 0.76 -1.55
CA GLU A 9 17.84 0.52 -2.02
C GLU A 9 17.60 -0.95 -2.38
N SER A 10 18.53 -1.58 -3.10
CA SER A 10 18.44 -3.00 -3.43
C SER A 10 18.42 -3.90 -2.19
N PHE A 11 19.24 -3.57 -1.18
CA PHE A 11 19.24 -4.29 0.09
C PHE A 11 17.91 -4.17 0.83
N LEU A 12 17.34 -2.96 0.88
CA LEU A 12 16.07 -2.70 1.55
C LEU A 12 14.89 -3.33 0.83
N THR A 13 14.87 -3.33 -0.50
CA THR A 13 13.89 -4.04 -1.31
C THR A 13 13.94 -5.54 -1.04
N ASN A 14 15.12 -6.15 -1.10
CA ASN A 14 15.27 -7.57 -0.80
C ASN A 14 14.82 -7.93 0.62
N LYS A 15 15.11 -7.05 1.59
CA LYS A 15 14.64 -7.22 2.96
C LYS A 15 13.12 -7.14 3.06
N SER A 16 12.50 -6.17 2.38
CA SER A 16 11.04 -6.00 2.33
C SER A 16 10.34 -7.22 1.73
N GLU A 17 10.93 -7.79 0.67
CA GLU A 17 10.46 -9.05 0.07
C GLU A 17 10.64 -10.23 1.02
N SER A 18 11.79 -10.35 1.70
CA SER A 18 12.04 -11.44 2.66
C SER A 18 11.07 -11.42 3.85
N LEU A 19 10.63 -10.23 4.26
CA LEU A 19 9.64 -10.02 5.30
C LEU A 19 8.19 -10.13 4.78
N SER A 20 8.01 -10.39 3.49
CA SER A 20 6.70 -10.48 2.84
C SER A 20 5.82 -9.25 3.04
N LEU A 21 6.41 -8.05 3.14
CA LEU A 21 5.69 -6.83 3.52
C LEU A 21 4.59 -6.47 2.52
N LYS A 22 4.81 -6.74 1.23
CA LYS A 22 3.80 -6.57 0.18
C LYS A 22 2.55 -7.42 0.44
N ALA A 23 2.74 -8.69 0.82
CA ALA A 23 1.62 -9.59 1.12
C ALA A 23 0.92 -9.20 2.43
N MET A 24 1.69 -8.76 3.43
CA MET A 24 1.16 -8.27 4.70
C MET A 24 0.27 -7.02 4.50
N ALA A 25 0.75 -6.05 3.74
CA ALA A 25 0.00 -4.84 3.40
C ALA A 25 -1.26 -5.14 2.59
N LEU A 26 -1.18 -6.03 1.60
CA LEU A 26 -2.36 -6.46 0.85
C LEU A 26 -3.39 -7.13 1.76
N ALA A 27 -2.96 -8.04 2.65
CA ALA A 27 -3.86 -8.72 3.57
C ALA A 27 -4.52 -7.75 4.57
N SER A 28 -3.81 -6.73 5.03
CA SER A 28 -4.39 -5.69 5.89
C SER A 28 -5.42 -4.85 5.14
N LEU A 29 -5.09 -4.42 3.91
CA LEU A 29 -6.01 -3.71 3.03
C LEU A 29 -7.28 -4.52 2.74
N GLU A 30 -7.15 -5.82 2.43
CA GLU A 30 -8.29 -6.70 2.20
C GLU A 30 -9.16 -6.85 3.46
N LYS A 31 -8.58 -6.83 4.66
CA LYS A 31 -9.33 -6.81 5.93
C LYS A 31 -10.08 -5.50 6.12
N ILE A 32 -9.50 -4.34 5.80
CA ILE A 32 -10.21 -3.05 5.85
C ILE A 32 -11.45 -3.13 4.99
N PHE A 33 -11.29 -3.57 3.75
CA PHE A 33 -12.40 -3.77 2.84
C PHE A 33 -13.40 -4.77 3.44
N SER A 34 -12.98 -5.93 3.95
CA SER A 34 -13.90 -7.00 4.39
C SER A 34 -14.65 -6.72 5.70
N ASN A 35 -14.03 -6.02 6.65
CA ASN A 35 -14.59 -5.79 7.99
C ASN A 35 -15.55 -4.60 8.04
N ASN A 36 -15.44 -3.66 7.10
CA ASN A 36 -16.30 -2.49 7.05
C ASN A 36 -17.48 -2.74 6.10
N THR A 37 -18.67 -2.38 6.57
CA THR A 37 -19.84 -2.26 5.69
C THR A 37 -19.63 -1.10 4.71
N MET A 38 -20.34 -1.10 3.56
CA MET A 38 -20.26 -0.01 2.58
C MET A 38 -20.55 1.38 3.18
N GLU A 39 -21.28 1.44 4.29
CA GLU A 39 -21.60 2.70 4.99
C GLU A 39 -20.48 3.17 5.93
N GLN A 40 -19.59 2.26 6.37
CA GLN A 40 -18.48 2.56 7.29
C GLN A 40 -17.19 2.95 6.55
N LEU A 41 -16.99 2.39 5.37
CA LEU A 41 -15.96 2.83 4.43
C LEU A 41 -16.55 3.93 3.55
N ASP A 42 -16.28 5.19 3.89
CA ASP A 42 -16.68 6.31 3.04
C ASP A 42 -15.89 6.31 1.73
N LEU A 43 -16.38 5.52 0.77
CA LEU A 43 -15.85 5.43 -0.58
C LEU A 43 -16.53 6.44 -1.50
N ASN A 44 -17.18 7.49 -0.97
CA ASN A 44 -17.90 8.49 -1.76
C ASN A 44 -18.93 7.87 -2.74
N GLY A 45 -19.55 6.73 -2.36
CA GLY A 45 -20.51 6.00 -3.19
C GLY A 45 -19.92 5.13 -4.31
N LEU A 46 -18.60 4.92 -4.33
CA LEU A 46 -17.94 4.05 -5.32
C LEU A 46 -18.27 2.56 -5.09
N ASP A 47 -18.41 1.82 -6.21
CA ASP A 47 -18.63 0.37 -6.17
C ASP A 47 -17.33 -0.34 -5.80
N ARG A 48 -17.29 -0.90 -4.59
CA ARG A 48 -16.15 -1.65 -4.07
C ARG A 48 -15.72 -2.79 -4.98
N THR A 49 -16.64 -3.45 -5.68
CA THR A 49 -16.30 -4.59 -6.57
C THR A 49 -15.46 -4.16 -7.76
N ARG A 50 -15.45 -2.86 -8.07
CA ARG A 50 -14.68 -2.24 -9.14
C ARG A 50 -13.41 -1.56 -8.66
N ILE A 51 -13.08 -1.68 -7.36
CA ILE A 51 -11.83 -1.13 -6.83
C ILE A 51 -10.70 -2.13 -7.05
N ARG A 52 -9.63 -1.67 -7.71
CA ARG A 52 -8.37 -2.38 -7.87
C ARG A 52 -7.32 -1.84 -6.90
N GLN A 53 -6.56 -2.76 -6.34
CA GLN A 53 -5.46 -2.50 -5.43
C GLN A 53 -4.18 -2.85 -6.17
N ILE A 54 -3.34 -1.86 -6.45
CA ILE A 54 -2.11 -2.04 -7.24
C ILE A 54 -0.93 -1.68 -6.36
N PHE A 55 0.00 -2.62 -6.19
CA PHE A 55 1.25 -2.33 -5.49
C PHE A 55 2.02 -1.24 -6.24
N GLU A 56 2.35 -0.17 -5.52
CA GLU A 56 3.02 0.99 -6.10
C GLU A 56 4.52 0.96 -5.81
N ARG A 57 4.90 0.92 -4.53
CA ARG A 57 6.31 0.93 -4.11
C ARG A 57 6.49 0.53 -2.66
N PHE A 58 7.75 0.23 -2.32
CA PHE A 58 8.26 0.43 -0.99
C PHE A 58 8.88 1.83 -0.87
N GLU A 59 8.74 2.46 0.29
CA GLU A 59 9.34 3.74 0.61
C GLU A 59 10.07 3.62 1.95
N TYR A 60 11.32 4.09 1.98
CA TYR A 60 12.23 3.85 3.10
C TYR A 60 12.56 5.17 3.79
N HIS A 61 12.24 5.28 5.07
CA HIS A 61 12.68 6.40 5.89
C HIS A 61 13.71 5.90 6.90
N LEU A 62 14.94 6.36 6.73
CA LEU A 62 16.08 6.06 7.60
C LEU A 62 16.30 7.24 8.54
N GLY A 63 15.64 7.22 9.70
CA GLY A 63 15.82 8.21 10.75
C GLY A 63 16.82 7.75 11.82
N ASN A 64 17.44 8.70 12.51
CA ASN A 64 18.38 8.43 13.60
C ASN A 64 17.75 7.72 14.80
N SER A 65 16.44 7.91 15.01
CA SER A 65 15.68 7.34 16.13
C SER A 65 14.69 6.27 15.71
N ILE A 66 14.09 6.42 14.52
CA ILE A 66 13.08 5.49 13.98
C ILE A 66 13.38 5.32 12.49
N SER A 67 13.45 4.06 12.06
CA SER A 67 13.51 3.70 10.66
C SER A 67 12.25 2.91 10.29
N ILE A 68 11.55 3.37 9.27
CA ILE A 68 10.29 2.76 8.81
C ILE A 68 10.36 2.37 7.34
N ILE A 69 9.62 1.31 7.02
CA ILE A 69 9.33 0.85 5.67
C ILE A 69 7.84 1.07 5.45
N LYS A 70 7.52 1.93 4.48
CA LYS A 70 6.15 2.14 3.99
C LYS A 70 5.92 1.21 2.81
N THR A 71 4.87 0.40 2.88
CA THR A 71 4.41 -0.45 1.77
C THR A 71 3.14 0.14 1.20
N ARG A 72 3.19 0.65 -0.04
CA ARG A 72 2.10 1.43 -0.63
C ARG A 72 1.36 0.66 -1.72
N PHE A 73 0.03 0.69 -1.63
CA PHE A 73 -0.89 0.26 -2.67
C PHE A 73 -1.70 1.45 -3.15
N ALA A 74 -1.67 1.71 -4.45
CA ALA A 74 -2.57 2.67 -5.08
C ALA A 74 -3.95 2.03 -5.30
N LEU A 75 -5.00 2.81 -5.07
CA LEU A 75 -6.39 2.40 -5.24
C LEU A 75 -6.95 3.05 -6.50
N TYR A 76 -7.55 2.24 -7.36
CA TYR A 76 -8.21 2.68 -8.57
C TYR A 76 -9.64 2.17 -8.64
N HIS A 77 -10.55 2.98 -9.15
CA HIS A 77 -11.91 2.54 -9.49
C HIS A 77 -12.03 2.33 -11.01
N GLU A 78 -12.42 1.12 -11.39
CA GLU A 78 -12.68 0.75 -12.78
C GLU A 78 -14.09 1.19 -13.19
N ILE A 79 -14.17 1.93 -14.29
CA ILE A 79 -15.42 2.33 -14.93
C ILE A 79 -15.47 1.66 -16.30
N ASP A 80 -16.38 0.71 -16.46
CA ASP A 80 -16.69 0.10 -17.74
C ASP A 80 -17.75 0.95 -18.46
N ASN A 81 -17.37 1.49 -19.62
CA ASN A 81 -18.26 2.27 -20.50
C ASN A 81 -18.75 1.44 -21.71
N GLY A 82 -18.58 0.12 -21.69
CA GLY A 82 -19.00 -0.81 -22.74
C GLY A 82 -18.00 -0.98 -23.89
N THR A 83 -17.12 -0.01 -24.14
CA THR A 83 -16.07 -0.07 -25.18
C THR A 83 -14.65 -0.04 -24.62
N SER A 84 -14.49 0.33 -23.34
CA SER A 84 -13.20 0.48 -22.68
C SER A 84 -13.38 0.49 -21.17
N ILE A 85 -12.41 -0.08 -20.45
CA ILE A 85 -12.30 0.07 -19.00
C ILE A 85 -11.40 1.29 -18.73
N LYS A 86 -11.95 2.30 -18.06
CA LYS A 86 -11.17 3.43 -17.54
C LYS A 86 -10.84 3.18 -16.09
N SER A 87 -9.57 3.36 -15.72
CA SER A 87 -9.10 3.25 -14.34
C SER A 87 -8.83 4.65 -13.80
N ASN A 88 -9.61 5.09 -12.81
CA ASN A 88 -9.42 6.39 -12.17
C ASN A 88 -8.75 6.19 -10.80
N PRO A 89 -7.68 6.92 -10.46
CA PRO A 89 -7.12 6.86 -9.12
C PRO A 89 -8.12 7.46 -8.13
N ILE A 90 -8.36 6.74 -7.04
CA ILE A 90 -9.31 7.15 -5.99
C ILE A 90 -8.66 7.33 -4.63
N GLY A 91 -7.41 6.91 -4.47
CA GLY A 91 -6.74 6.96 -3.19
C GLY A 91 -5.53 6.03 -3.10
N TYR A 92 -5.09 5.78 -1.88
CA TYR A 92 -4.01 4.85 -1.59
C TYR A 92 -4.14 4.25 -0.19
N TYR A 93 -3.44 3.15 -0.01
CA TYR A 93 -3.20 2.52 1.28
C TYR A 93 -1.70 2.44 1.55
N GLU A 94 -1.28 2.75 2.76
CA GLU A 94 0.09 2.58 3.24
C GLU A 94 0.10 1.77 4.53
N LEU A 95 0.89 0.70 4.55
CA LEU A 95 1.25 -0.01 5.78
C LEU A 95 2.66 0.41 6.20
N GLU A 96 2.81 0.88 7.43
CA GLU A 96 4.10 1.19 8.03
C GLU A 96 4.58 0.06 8.92
N THR A 97 5.78 -0.42 8.65
CA THR A 97 6.48 -1.37 9.50
C THR A 97 7.85 -0.87 9.88
N ASN A 98 8.40 -1.36 10.98
CA ASN A 98 9.83 -1.21 11.24
C ASN A 98 10.65 -2.15 10.33
N PHE A 99 11.98 -2.15 10.52
CA PHE A 99 12.90 -2.96 9.72
C PHE A 99 12.89 -4.44 10.10
N ASP A 100 12.21 -4.82 11.18
CA ASP A 100 11.99 -6.22 11.54
C ASP A 100 10.63 -6.73 11.03
N GLY A 101 9.88 -5.88 10.31
CA GLY A 101 8.57 -6.20 9.75
C GLY A 101 7.45 -6.13 10.76
N GLU A 102 7.68 -5.52 11.93
CA GLU A 102 6.64 -5.31 12.92
C GLU A 102 5.79 -4.10 12.54
N PHE A 103 4.48 -4.25 12.69
CA PHE A 103 3.49 -3.21 12.45
C PHE A 103 3.77 -1.97 13.31
N SER A 104 3.69 -0.80 12.69
CA SER A 104 3.75 0.50 13.37
C SER A 104 2.44 1.26 13.22
N ASP A 105 1.98 1.44 11.97
CA ASP A 105 0.80 2.24 11.65
C ASP A 105 0.22 1.85 10.28
N GLU A 106 -1.00 2.30 9.98
CA GLU A 106 -1.58 2.20 8.64
C GLU A 106 -2.43 3.40 8.25
N TYR A 107 -2.40 3.75 6.97
CA TYR A 107 -3.11 4.88 6.40
C TYR A 107 -3.96 4.41 5.23
N PHE A 108 -5.26 4.71 5.30
CA PHE A 108 -6.21 4.50 4.20
C PHE A 108 -6.78 5.86 3.79
N VAL A 109 -6.47 6.30 2.57
CA VAL A 109 -6.80 7.64 2.08
C VAL A 109 -7.59 7.53 0.78
N ILE A 110 -8.73 8.22 0.72
CA ILE A 110 -9.57 8.41 -0.48
C ILE A 110 -9.59 9.90 -0.83
N TYR A 111 -9.59 10.23 -2.12
CA TYR A 111 -9.61 11.60 -2.64
C TYR A 111 -11.02 12.19 -2.77
#